data_AF-C5KAA6-F1
#
_entry.id   AF-C5KAA6-F1
#
_cell.length_a   1.000
_cell.length_b   1.000
_cell.length_c   1.000
_cell.angle_alpha   90.00
_cell.angle_beta   90.00
_cell.angle_gamma   90.00
#
_symmetry.space_group_name_H-M   'P 1'
#
loop_
_entity.id
_entity.type
_entity.pdbx_description
1 polymer ?
#
loop_
_entity_poly.entity_id
_entity_poly.type
_entity_poly.pdbx_seq_one_letter_code
_entity_poly.pdbx_strand_id
1 'polypeptide(L)' 'DLGVAPNTDGGVGLKDPVILSVDDDPVNQMIIHSLLSAAGYRVDEAMDGFECL' A
#
# COMPACT_ATOMS: atom_id res chain seq x y z
N ASP A 1 5.30 -11.64 10.13
CA ASP A 1 3.83 -11.58 10.25
C ASP A 1 3.44 -10.12 10.05
N LEU A 2 2.93 -9.74 8.88
CA LEU A 2 2.63 -8.34 8.50
C LEU A 2 1.18 -7.93 8.88
N GLY A 3 0.51 -8.71 9.73
CA GLY A 3 -0.92 -8.56 9.98
C GLY A 3 -1.74 -9.10 8.80
N VAL A 4 -2.91 -9.67 9.11
CA VAL A 4 -3.87 -10.13 8.10
C VAL A 4 -4.30 -8.93 7.25
N ALA A 5 -4.25 -9.08 5.93
CA ALA A 5 -4.74 -8.07 5.02
C ALA A 5 -6.21 -7.74 5.36
N PRO A 6 -6.57 -6.46 5.46
CA PRO A 6 -7.94 -6.07 5.71
C PRO A 6 -8.80 -6.56 4.53
N ASN A 7 -9.81 -7.37 4.86
CA ASN A 7 -10.94 -7.79 4.01
C ASN A 7 -10.92 -9.23 3.45
N THR A 8 -10.47 -10.22 4.22
CA THR A 8 -10.79 -11.64 3.94
C THR A 8 -12.24 -12.03 4.31
N ASP A 9 -13.03 -11.11 4.87
CA ASP A 9 -14.14 -11.42 5.77
C ASP A 9 -15.53 -11.14 5.15
N GLY A 10 -15.61 -10.71 3.88
CA GLY A 10 -16.89 -10.52 3.17
C GLY A 10 -17.83 -9.46 3.75
N GLY A 11 -17.31 -8.52 4.55
CA GLY A 11 -18.08 -7.46 5.19
C GLY A 11 -18.42 -6.29 4.27
N VAL A 12 -19.69 -5.91 4.26
CA VAL A 12 -20.29 -4.82 3.47
C VAL A 12 -19.67 -3.45 3.82
N GLY A 13 -19.08 -2.75 2.84
CA GLY A 13 -19.20 -1.29 2.74
C GLY A 13 -18.01 -0.37 3.02
N LEU A 14 -16.80 -0.84 3.30
CA LEU A 14 -15.61 0.03 3.32
C LEU A 14 -14.75 -0.26 2.08
N LYS A 15 -14.38 0.77 1.31
CA LYS A 15 -13.42 0.63 0.21
C LYS A 15 -12.16 -0.04 0.76
N ASP A 16 -11.62 -1.01 0.03
CA ASP A 16 -10.35 -1.66 0.37
C ASP A 16 -9.34 -0.59 0.82
N PRO A 17 -8.77 -0.69 2.03
CA PRO A 17 -7.84 0.33 2.49
C PRO A 17 -6.62 0.34 1.59
N VAL A 18 -6.33 1.52 1.07
CA VAL A 18 -5.18 1.79 0.20
C VAL A 18 -4.08 2.37 1.05
N ILE A 19 -2.86 1.86 0.88
CA ILE A 19 -1.65 2.40 1.51
C ILE A 19 -0.99 3.36 0.52
N LEU A 20 -0.72 4.59 0.93
CA LEU A 20 0.14 5.52 0.18
C LEU A 20 1.57 5.40 0.69
N SER A 21 2.50 4.98 -0.17
CA SER A 21 3.94 4.95 0.09
C SER A 21 4.60 6.20 -0.49
N VAL A 22 5.32 6.95 0.34
CA VAL A 22 6.04 8.16 -0.07
C VAL A 22 7.51 8.00 0.27
N ASP A 23 8.35 7.85 -0.74
CA ASP A 23 9.81 7.65 -0.61
C ASP A 23 10.51 8.22 -1.85
N ASP A 24 11.57 9.00 -1.67
CA ASP A 24 12.34 9.62 -2.75
C ASP A 24 13.38 8.68 -3.37
N ASP A 25 13.63 7.52 -2.74
CA ASP A 25 14.50 6.47 -3.27
C ASP A 25 13.70 5.41 -4.06
N PRO A 26 13.96 5.24 -5.37
CA PRO A 26 13.21 4.30 -6.21
C PRO A 26 13.42 2.83 -5.81
N VAL A 27 14.53 2.49 -5.15
CA VAL A 27 14.79 1.13 -4.66
C VAL A 27 13.91 0.83 -3.45
N ASN A 28 13.81 1.78 -2.51
CA ASN A 28 12.93 1.62 -1.35
C ASN A 28 11.47 1.47 -1.79
N GLN A 29 11.04 2.33 -2.72
CA GLN A 29 9.68 2.32 -3.24
C GLN A 29 9.32 0.95 -3.86
N MET A 30 10.21 0.43 -4.71
CA MET A 30 10.04 -0.90 -5.32
C MET A 30 9.93 -2.03 -4.28
N ILE A 31 10.74 -1.98 -3.21
CA ILE A 31 10.71 -2.98 -2.13
C ILE A 31 9.39 -2.92 -1.37
N ILE A 32 8.95 -1.72 -0.99
CA ILE A 32 7.71 -1.51 -0.22
C ILE A 32 6.50 -1.99 -1.01
N HIS A 33 6.39 -1.57 -2.27
CA HIS A 33 5.30 -2.00 -3.14
C HIS A 33 5.25 -3.52 -3.31
N SER A 34 6.41 -4.15 -3.53
CA SER A 34 6.49 -5.61 -3.68
C SER A 34 6.04 -6.35 -2.42
N LEU A 35 6.46 -5.90 -1.24
CA LEU A 35 6.12 -6.52 0.04
C LEU A 35 4.63 -6.39 0.38
N LEU A 36 4.08 -5.18 0.24
CA LEU A 36 2.69 -4.90 0.59
C LEU A 36 1.71 -5.49 -0.43
N SER A 37 2.04 -5.44 -1.71
CA SER A 37 1.22 -6.10 -2.76
C SER A 37 1.21 -7.62 -2.58
N ALA A 38 2.35 -8.24 -2.26
CA ALA A 38 2.42 -9.67 -1.96
C ALA A 38 1.62 -10.05 -0.70
N ALA A 39 1.49 -9.11 0.24
CA ALA A 39 0.64 -9.25 1.43
C ALA A 39 -0.84 -8.95 1.15
N GLY A 40 -1.23 -8.59 -0.08
CA GLY A 40 -2.63 -8.39 -0.47
C GLY A 40 -3.16 -6.96 -0.27
N TYR A 41 -2.30 -6.00 0.05
CA TYR A 41 -2.68 -4.60 0.13
C TYR A 41 -2.67 -3.93 -1.24
N ARG A 42 -3.52 -2.92 -1.41
CA ARG A 42 -3.40 -1.97 -2.52
C ARG A 42 -2.43 -0.86 -2.11
N VAL A 43 -1.47 -0.55 -2.98
CA VAL A 43 -0.43 0.44 -2.72
C VAL A 43 -0.46 1.50 -3.82
N ASP A 44 -0.60 2.75 -3.43
CA ASP A 44 -0.34 3.91 -4.29
C ASP A 44 1.06 4.45 -3.94
N GLU A 45 1.80 4.89 -4.96
CA GLU A 45 3.17 5.34 -4.85
C GLU A 45 3.28 6.84 -5.15
N ALA A 46 4.11 7.53 -4.39
CA ALA A 46 4.54 8.89 -4.65
C ALA A 46 6.05 9.04 -4.38
N MET A 47 6.77 9.73 -5.26
CA MET A 47 8.21 9.95 -5.13
C MET A 47 8.55 11.21 -4.33
N ASP A 48 7.55 12.04 -4.05
CA ASP A 48 7.67 13.22 -3.21
C ASP A 48 6.33 13.66 -2.62
N GLY A 49 6.36 14.69 -1.77
CA GLY A 49 5.16 15.24 -1.15
C GLY A 49 4.23 16.02 -2.09
N PHE A 50 4.68 16.42 -3.28
CA PHE A 50 3.84 17.08 -4.27
C PHE A 50 2.99 16.09 -5.05
N GLU A 51 3.49 14.89 -5.30
CA GLU A 51 2.74 13.80 -5.92
C GLU A 51 1.65 13.22 -5.00
N CYS A 52 1.66 13.54 -3.70
CA CYS A 52 0.71 13.05 -2.69
C CYS A 52 -0.61 13.85 -2.55
N LEU A 53 -0.83 14.90 -3.36
CA LEU A 53 -1.90 15.90 -3.18
C LEU A 53 -3.16 15.65 -4.02
#